data_AF-A0A1Z9HXU2-F1
#
_entry.id   AF-A0A1Z9HXU2-F1
#
_cell.length_a   1.000
_cell.length_b   1.000
_cell.length_c   1.000
_cell.angle_alpha   90.00
_cell.angle_beta   90.00
_cell.angle_gamma   90.00
#
_symmetry.space_group_name_H-M   'P 1'
#
loop_
_entity.id
_entity.type
_entity.pdbx_description
1 polymer ?
#
loop_
_entity_poly.entity_id
_entity_poly.type
_entity_poly.pdbx_seq_one_letter_code
_entity_poly.pdbx_strand_id
1 'polypeptide(L)'
;MKDIEQFIDRINQNITEDRAATKTLLASLMKYMMVSEDRHKEVGIVAAKYLETLQRSNEQLVKTAALLQKQRSNDTSISDEERDELFDLIQENSQSKAKP
;
A
#
# COMPACT_ATOMS: atom_id res chain seq x y z
N MET A 1 -2.81 -11.63 -10.98
CA MET A 1 -3.08 -10.17 -10.89
C MET A 1 -4.29 -9.86 -10.01
N LYS A 2 -5.48 -10.46 -10.25
CA LYS A 2 -6.68 -10.27 -9.40
C LYS A 2 -6.46 -10.46 -7.90
N ASP A 3 -5.61 -11.39 -7.49
CA ASP A 3 -5.40 -11.67 -6.06
C ASP A 3 -4.68 -10.52 -5.35
N ILE A 4 -3.72 -9.86 -6.00
CA ILE A 4 -2.90 -8.79 -5.39
C ILE A 4 -3.75 -7.54 -5.17
N GLU A 5 -4.57 -7.15 -6.15
CA GLU A 5 -5.49 -6.02 -6.00
C GLU A 5 -6.51 -6.29 -4.89
N GLN A 6 -7.06 -7.51 -4.82
CA GLN A 6 -7.94 -7.91 -3.71
C GLN A 6 -7.23 -7.88 -2.34
N PHE A 7 -5.95 -8.24 -2.28
CA PHE A 7 -5.17 -8.12 -1.04
C PHE A 7 -4.93 -6.66 -0.65
N ILE A 8 -4.64 -5.79 -1.61
CA ILE A 8 -4.45 -4.35 -1.36
C ILE A 8 -5.76 -3.71 -0.88
N ASP A 9 -6.89 -4.06 -1.48
CA ASP A 9 -8.20 -3.58 -1.04
C ASP A 9 -8.53 -4.04 0.38
N ARG A 10 -8.27 -5.32 0.70
CA ARG A 10 -8.41 -5.84 2.07
C ARG A 10 -7.51 -5.13 3.07
N ILE A 11 -6.26 -4.84 2.69
CA ILE A 11 -5.33 -4.09 3.54
C ILE A 11 -5.86 -2.68 3.79
N ASN A 12 -6.34 -1.99 2.75
CA ASN A 12 -6.92 -0.65 2.88
C ASN A 12 -8.17 -0.64 3.75
N GLN A 13 -9.03 -1.66 3.61
CA GLN A 13 -10.21 -1.82 4.44
C GLN A 13 -9.83 -2.01 5.92
N ASN A 14 -8.93 -2.94 6.22
CA ASN A 14 -8.45 -3.18 7.58
C ASN A 14 -7.85 -1.92 8.20
N ILE A 15 -6.97 -1.22 7.47
CA ILE A 15 -6.39 0.05 7.89
C ILE A 15 -7.49 1.07 8.23
N THR A 16 -8.52 1.17 7.39
CA THR A 16 -9.60 2.14 7.57
C THR A 16 -10.45 1.83 8.79
N GLU A 17 -10.85 0.57 8.95
CA GLU A 17 -11.65 0.09 10.08
C GLU A 17 -10.89 0.24 11.41
N ASP A 18 -9.62 -0.19 11.46
CA ASP A 18 -8.77 -0.08 12.65
C ASP A 18 -8.59 1.39 13.07
N ARG A 19 -8.37 2.29 12.10
CA ARG A 19 -8.24 3.73 12.37
C ARG A 19 -9.54 4.32 12.87
N ALA A 20 -10.68 3.93 12.31
CA ALA A 20 -11.99 4.42 12.73
C ALA A 20 -12.31 4.00 14.18
N ALA A 21 -12.09 2.73 14.50
CA ALA A 21 -12.26 2.21 15.86
C ALA A 21 -11.30 2.92 16.84
N THR A 22 -10.02 3.00 16.49
CA THR A 22 -8.99 3.62 17.33
C THR A 22 -9.26 5.10 17.57
N LYS A 23 -9.69 5.86 16.56
CA LYS A 23 -10.04 7.28 16.72
C LYS A 23 -11.25 7.47 17.64
N THR A 24 -12.26 6.61 17.52
CA THR A 24 -13.45 6.64 18.40
C THR A 24 -13.06 6.38 19.85
N LEU A 25 -12.22 5.37 20.09
CA LEU A 25 -11.71 5.03 21.41
C LEU A 25 -10.83 6.15 21.98
N LEU A 26 -9.91 6.69 21.18
CA LEU A 26 -9.03 7.78 21.60
C LEU A 26 -9.81 9.05 21.93
N ALA A 27 -10.83 9.41 21.16
CA ALA A 27 -11.69 10.55 21.45
C ALA A 27 -12.45 10.38 22.78
N SER A 28 -12.95 9.16 23.03
CA SER A 28 -13.61 8.83 24.30
C SER A 28 -12.64 8.89 25.48
N LEU A 29 -11.42 8.39 25.28
CA LEU A 29 -10.36 8.41 26.27
C LEU A 29 -9.90 9.84 26.60
N MET A 30 -9.71 10.68 25.58
CA MET A 30 -9.37 12.10 25.77
C MET A 30 -10.45 12.85 26.56
N LYS A 31 -11.73 12.59 26.28
CA LYS A 31 -12.85 13.15 27.08
C LYS A 31 -12.77 12.71 28.55
N TYR A 32 -12.43 11.45 28.82
CA TYR A 32 -12.25 10.95 30.19
C TYR A 32 -11.06 11.61 30.90
N MET A 33 -9.94 11.80 30.19
CA MET A 33 -8.70 12.39 30.71
C MET A 33 -8.88 13.86 31.11
N MET A 34 -9.62 14.65 30.32
CA MET A 34 -9.83 16.08 30.57
C MET A 34 -10.55 16.41 31.89
N VAL A 35 -11.13 15.41 32.58
CA VAL A 35 -11.85 15.62 33.84
C VAL A 35 -10.90 15.83 35.03
N SER A 36 -9.74 15.16 35.08
CA SER A 36 -8.74 15.39 36.13
C SER A 36 -7.34 14.90 35.75
N GLU A 37 -6.30 15.56 36.25
CA GLU A 37 -4.91 15.16 35.99
C GLU A 37 -4.56 13.74 36.47
N ASP A 38 -5.18 13.26 37.54
CA ASP A 38 -4.96 11.88 38.02
C ASP A 38 -5.36 10.83 36.96
N ARG A 39 -6.40 11.13 36.16
CA ARG A 39 -6.83 10.25 35.06
C ARG A 39 -5.82 10.22 33.93
N HIS A 40 -5.05 11.29 33.71
CA HIS A 40 -3.97 11.27 32.73
C HIS A 40 -2.93 10.19 33.06
N LYS A 41 -2.58 10.03 34.35
CA LYS A 41 -1.68 8.96 34.80
C LYS A 41 -2.29 7.57 34.63
N GLU A 42 -3.58 7.43 34.94
CA GLU A 42 -4.28 6.15 34.89
C GLU A 42 -4.40 5.61 33.45
N VAL A 43 -4.80 6.45 32.50
CA VAL A 43 -5.11 6.00 31.13
C VAL A 43 -4.09 6.44 30.08
N GLY A 44 -3.02 7.13 30.47
CA GLY A 44 -1.95 7.56 29.56
C GLY A 44 -1.31 6.40 28.79
N ILE A 45 -1.13 5.25 29.44
CA ILE A 45 -0.62 4.02 28.78
C ILE A 45 -1.63 3.49 27.75
N VAL A 46 -2.93 3.59 28.03
CA VAL A 46 -3.98 3.18 27.08
C VAL A 46 -3.99 4.10 25.86
N ALA A 47 -3.85 5.42 26.08
CA ALA A 47 -3.73 6.40 25.01
C ALA A 47 -2.51 6.11 24.12
N ALA A 48 -1.37 5.77 24.72
CA ALA A 48 -0.15 5.42 24.00
C ALA A 48 -0.36 4.19 23.08
N LYS A 49 -1.09 3.17 23.53
CA LYS A 49 -1.42 1.99 22.70
C LYS A 49 -2.31 2.33 21.50
N TYR A 50 -3.27 3.24 21.67
CA TYR A 50 -4.07 3.73 20.55
C TYR A 50 -3.23 4.53 19.54
N LEU A 51 -2.32 5.39 20.02
CA LEU A 51 -1.38 6.10 19.16
C LEU A 51 -0.43 5.14 18.42
N GLU A 52 0.06 4.10 19.10
CA GLU A 52 0.89 3.06 18.49
C GLU A 52 0.14 2.30 17.38
N THR A 53 -1.15 2.02 17.58
CA THR A 53 -2.00 1.40 16.56
C THR A 53 -2.11 2.29 15.32
N LEU A 54 -2.28 3.60 15.51
CA LEU A 54 -2.27 4.57 14.40
C LEU A 54 -0.91 4.66 13.71
N GLN A 55 0.19 4.57 14.45
CA GLN A 55 1.54 4.54 13.89
C GLN A 55 1.76 3.28 13.03
N ARG A 56 1.40 2.09 13.55
CA ARG A 56 1.48 0.82 12.79
C ARG A 56 0.63 0.88 11.53
N SER A 57 -0.54 1.50 11.59
CA SER A 57 -1.39 1.77 10.42
C SER A 57 -0.67 2.66 9.38
N ASN A 58 0.06 3.69 9.80
CA ASN A 58 0.86 4.51 8.89
C ASN A 58 1.99 3.69 8.23
N GLU A 59 2.66 2.81 8.99
CA GLU A 59 3.68 1.92 8.44
C GLU A 59 3.10 0.96 7.39
N GLN A 60 1.88 0.45 7.60
CA GLN A 60 1.20 -0.41 6.63
C GLN A 60 0.85 0.34 5.33
N LEU A 61 0.44 1.61 5.41
CA LEU A 61 0.19 2.45 4.23
C LEU A 61 1.47 2.64 3.41
N VAL A 62 2.59 2.94 4.07
CA VAL A 62 3.90 3.09 3.39
C VAL A 62 4.32 1.78 2.72
N LYS A 63 4.19 0.64 3.40
CA LYS A 63 4.49 -0.69 2.82
C LYS A 63 3.61 -1.01 1.62
N THR A 64 2.32 -0.69 1.69
CA THR A 64 1.37 -0.89 0.58
C THR A 64 1.73 -0.02 -0.62
N ALA A 65 2.07 1.25 -0.38
CA ALA A 65 2.54 2.16 -1.43
C ALA A 65 3.83 1.66 -2.10
N ALA A 66 4.78 1.15 -1.31
CA ALA A 66 6.01 0.57 -1.85
C ALA A 66 5.76 -0.68 -2.71
N LEU A 67 4.83 -1.55 -2.30
CA LEU A 67 4.43 -2.71 -3.10
C LEU A 67 3.78 -2.30 -4.43
N LEU A 68 2.88 -1.30 -4.41
CA LEU A 68 2.27 -0.73 -5.60
C LEU A 68 3.31 -0.11 -6.55
N GLN A 69 4.29 0.62 -6.01
CA GLN A 69 5.37 1.19 -6.81
C GLN A 69 6.21 0.10 -7.48
N LYS A 70 6.59 -0.95 -6.73
CA LYS A 70 7.35 -2.09 -7.25
C LYS A 70 6.60 -2.84 -8.34
N GLN A 71 5.28 -2.98 -8.22
CA GLN A 71 4.46 -3.58 -9.27
C GLN A 71 4.57 -2.81 -10.59
N ARG A 72 4.49 -1.48 -10.55
CA ARG A 72 4.63 -0.64 -11.76
C ARG A 72 6.01 -0.72 -12.40
N SER A 73 7.06 -1.03 -11.63
CA SER A 73 8.42 -1.18 -12.15
C SER A 73 8.64 -2.45 -12.99
N ASN A 74 7.77 -3.46 -12.87
CA ASN A 74 7.86 -4.70 -13.63
C ASN A 74 7.24 -4.61 -15.04
N ASP A 75 6.57 -3.50 -15.37
CA ASP A 75 5.90 -3.29 -16.68
C ASP A 75 6.85 -2.87 -17.81
N THR A 76 8.16 -2.84 -17.56
CA THR A 76 9.19 -2.52 -18.58
C THR A 76 9.76 -3.74 -19.31
N SER A 77 9.14 -4.91 -19.21
CA SER A 77 9.53 -6.08 -20.01
C SER A 77 8.74 -6.12 -21.31
N ILE A 78 9.45 -6.24 -22.44
CA ILE A 78 8.86 -6.62 -23.73
C ILE A 78 8.15 -7.97 -23.54
N SER A 79 6.85 -8.03 -23.85
CA SER A 79 6.07 -9.27 -23.83
C SER A 79 6.59 -10.27 -24.87
N ASP A 80 6.29 -11.56 -24.71
CA ASP A 80 6.73 -12.56 -25.70
C ASP A 80 6.15 -12.30 -27.09
N GLU A 81 4.94 -11.75 -27.16
CA GLU A 81 4.26 -11.34 -28.39
C GLU A 81 4.96 -10.14 -29.05
N GLU A 82 5.26 -9.09 -28.28
CA GLU A 82 6.04 -7.94 -28.77
C GLU A 82 7.47 -8.36 -29.16
N ARG A 83 8.06 -9.34 -28.47
CA ARG A 83 9.38 -9.90 -28.79
C ARG A 83 9.34 -10.58 -30.15
N ASP A 84 8.33 -11.42 -30.39
CA ASP A 84 8.18 -12.15 -31.65
C ASP A 84 7.86 -11.18 -32.81
N GLU A 85 6.99 -10.19 -32.60
CA GLU A 85 6.74 -9.11 -33.59
C GLU A 85 8.01 -8.29 -33.90
N LEU A 86 8.82 -7.98 -32.87
CA LEU A 86 10.10 -7.30 -33.06
C LEU A 86 11.10 -8.17 -33.83
N PHE A 87 11.12 -9.49 -33.60
CA PHE A 87 11.95 -10.42 -34.36
C PHE A 87 11.56 -10.45 -35.83
N ASP A 88 10.26 -10.53 -36.13
CA ASP A 88 9.74 -10.52 -37.50
C ASP A 88 10.07 -9.20 -38.21
N LEU A 89 9.89 -8.06 -37.54
CA LEU A 89 10.19 -6.74 -38.09
C LEU A 89 11.69 -6.54 -38.38
N ILE A 90 12.57 -7.07 -37.53
CA ILE A 90 14.02 -7.07 -37.74
C ILE A 90 14.40 -7.97 -38.91
N GLN A 91 13.76 -9.13 -39.03
CA GLN A 91 14.01 -10.08 -40.11
C GLN A 91 13.58 -9.51 -41.47
N GLU A 92 12.40 -8.89 -41.56
CA GLU A 92 11.95 -8.20 -42.77
C GLU A 92 12.89 -7.04 -43.17
N ASN A 93 13.30 -6.22 -42.21
CA ASN A 93 14.24 -5.12 -42.49
C ASN A 93 15.60 -5.64 -42.99
N SER A 94 16.09 -6.72 -42.40
CA SER A 94 17.36 -7.35 -42.80
C SER A 94 17.28 -7.93 -44.22
N GLN A 95 16.14 -8.51 -44.59
CA GLN A 95 15.92 -8.99 -45.95
C GLN A 95 15.71 -7.86 -46.97
N SER A 96 15.09 -6.75 -46.56
CA SER A 96 14.92 -5.57 -47.44
C SER A 96 16.25 -4.92 -47.81
N LYS A 97 17.23 -4.92 -46.88
CA LYS A 97 18.59 -4.40 -47.11
C LYS A 97 19.51 -5.37 -47.88
N ALA A 98 19.09 -6.62 -48.05
CA ALA A 98 19.83 -7.64 -48.79
C ALA A 98 19.36 -7.80 -50.25
N LYS A 99 18.32 -7.07 -50.66
CA LYS A 99 17.90 -7.01 -52.07
C LYS A 99 18.68 -5.88 -52.79
N PRO A 100 19.33 -6.17 -53.92
CA PRO A 100 20.18 -5.21 -54.64
C PRO A 100 19.41 -4.03 -55.22
#